data_AF-A0A6B0XEU5-F1
#
_entry.id   AF-A0A6B0XEU5-F1
#
_cell.length_a   1.000
_cell.length_b   1.000
_cell.length_c   1.000
_cell.angle_alpha   90.00
_cell.angle_beta   90.00
_cell.angle_gamma   90.00
#
_symmetry.space_group_name_H-M   'P 1'
#
loop_
_entity.id
_entity.type
_entity.pdbx_description
1 polymer ?
#
loop_
_entity_poly.entity_id
_entity_poly.type
_entity_poly.pdbx_seq_one_letter_code
_entity_poly.pdbx_strand_id
1 'polypeptide(L)'
;MSDSPYQVLGVGIPPMLGRERLFEKLCSHLTKPTPYHMCVVGPRLFGKSVLLKHLADHFKNPGDHYVTSLYWDFRQDPPETNDEFRQRFAEEIKKALQRVQSEFAEYLELEDESLLYLLRLVFEEMDRKKIRLLAVLDGFDHVLAESNITSNLWDEMRDLGQKNSLRFVTGSRRRLLDLMTEESRTSPFWSDFYDTPLPVGCFEDHDWSGFLDPFKSRGITPDNSARKEIINWTGGVPVLAAALAEQILTEVSDAVTISKPHVDRIAEETAEERRGLLEALWKDCSTELRSDLASLANNNVSLSEVPDNRKRDLELRGFARASGKNLRSSCRLMAQYAQQQASEVANLNRLFGDEERFNSNIQSLLELRLEQVRGVDPKLKSHVEKAIRDLQPDPANSVVWARSIAERALDLIWDAELKQGKSLPEAWESVGIEFDERGGRLPKGRGRQCGILRQITGTDEHDLVSEYVTKPTYLLVNHLHSVGNFGQHKEEGTATVPIAASFCLSAISLCESLARDLAKPRDTTT
;
A
#
# COMPACT_ATOMS: atom_id res chain seq x y z
N MET A 1 13.75 34.33 -7.07
CA MET A 1 13.33 33.69 -5.81
C MET A 1 14.22 32.48 -5.66
N SER A 2 15.15 32.47 -4.70
CA SER A 2 15.95 31.27 -4.43
C SER A 2 15.01 30.21 -3.86
N ASP A 3 15.08 28.98 -4.36
CA ASP A 3 14.34 27.86 -3.77
C ASP A 3 14.65 27.80 -2.27
N SER A 4 13.60 27.80 -1.44
CA SER A 4 13.71 27.73 0.01
C SER A 4 14.48 26.47 0.40
N PRO A 5 15.45 26.51 1.35
CA PRO A 5 16.17 25.33 1.79
C PRO A 5 15.26 24.30 2.48
N TYR A 6 14.05 24.72 2.86
CA TYR A 6 13.02 23.88 3.49
C TYR A 6 11.92 23.44 2.52
N GLN A 7 12.13 23.54 1.20
CA GLN A 7 11.10 23.22 0.22
C GLN A 7 10.48 21.84 0.45
N VAL A 8 9.15 21.81 0.56
CA VAL A 8 8.36 20.58 0.74
C VAL A 8 7.61 20.26 -0.55
N LEU A 9 7.81 19.05 -1.10
CA LEU A 9 7.16 18.54 -2.31
C LEU A 9 7.44 19.37 -3.59
N GLY A 10 8.62 19.98 -3.67
CA GLY A 10 9.09 20.71 -4.85
C GLY A 10 9.61 19.81 -5.99
N VAL A 11 10.07 20.44 -7.06
CA VAL A 11 10.61 19.78 -8.26
C VAL A 11 11.94 19.07 -7.97
N GLY A 12 12.69 19.52 -6.96
CA GLY A 12 13.98 18.96 -6.56
C GLY A 12 13.96 18.36 -5.15
N ILE A 13 14.95 17.52 -4.87
CA ILE A 13 15.23 17.04 -3.52
C ILE A 13 15.96 18.16 -2.75
N PRO A 14 15.44 18.64 -1.61
CA PRO A 14 16.07 19.72 -0.84
C PRO A 14 17.40 19.26 -0.23
N PRO A 15 18.27 20.21 0.18
CA PRO A 15 19.52 19.87 0.86
C PRO A 15 19.26 19.14 2.19
N MET A 16 20.22 18.31 2.60
CA MET A 16 20.19 17.70 3.93
C MET A 16 20.46 18.77 5.00
N LEU A 17 19.49 18.96 5.88
CA LEU A 17 19.58 19.85 7.04
C LEU A 17 19.47 19.03 8.32
N GLY A 18 20.48 19.13 9.20
CA GLY A 18 20.64 18.21 10.33
C GLY A 18 21.08 16.81 9.89
N ARG A 19 20.86 15.79 10.74
CA ARG A 19 21.19 14.36 10.48
C ARG A 19 22.66 14.06 10.25
N GLU A 20 23.56 14.94 10.68
CA GLU A 20 25.01 14.77 10.51
C GLU A 20 25.48 13.44 11.12
N ARG A 21 25.04 13.09 12.33
CA ARG A 21 25.42 11.81 12.97
C ARG A 21 24.93 10.60 12.19
N LEU A 22 23.72 10.67 11.65
CA LEU A 22 23.14 9.58 10.85
C LEU A 22 23.91 9.40 9.54
N PHE A 23 24.27 10.52 8.91
CA PHE A 23 25.10 10.57 7.71
C PHE A 23 26.51 10.05 7.98
N GLU A 24 27.18 10.50 9.05
CA GLU A 24 28.49 10.01 9.48
C GLU A 24 28.47 8.50 9.74
N LYS A 25 27.42 8.00 10.41
CA LYS A 25 27.24 6.57 10.61
C LYS A 25 27.15 5.84 9.28
N LEU A 26 26.34 6.31 8.33
CA LEU A 26 26.23 5.71 7.00
C LEU A 26 27.58 5.70 6.26
N CYS A 27 28.27 6.83 6.24
CA CYS A 27 29.62 6.94 5.66
C CYS A 27 30.61 5.98 6.32
N SER A 28 30.59 5.85 7.65
CA SER A 28 31.50 4.96 8.39
C SER A 28 31.33 3.47 8.03
N HIS A 29 30.15 3.04 7.57
CA HIS A 29 29.94 1.68 7.06
C HIS A 29 30.42 1.50 5.62
N LEU A 30 30.34 2.57 4.82
CA LEU A 30 30.70 2.58 3.41
C LEU A 30 32.19 2.82 3.14
N THR A 31 32.93 3.38 4.10
CA THR A 31 34.37 3.67 3.96
C THR A 31 35.27 2.67 4.71
N LYS A 32 34.71 1.58 5.25
CA LYS A 32 35.51 0.50 5.85
C LYS A 32 36.43 -0.15 4.80
N PRO A 33 37.53 -0.81 5.21
CA PRO A 33 38.39 -1.56 4.29
C PRO A 33 37.60 -2.52 3.39
N THR A 34 36.63 -3.22 4.00
CA THR A 34 35.58 -4.02 3.36
C THR A 34 34.22 -3.38 3.62
N PRO A 35 33.72 -2.50 2.71
CA PRO A 35 32.44 -1.84 2.89
C PRO A 35 31.28 -2.82 2.85
N TYR A 36 30.20 -2.51 3.58
CA TYR A 36 28.95 -3.26 3.53
C TYR A 36 28.01 -2.71 2.45
N HIS A 37 27.13 -3.57 1.92
CA HIS A 37 25.89 -3.09 1.30
C HIS A 37 24.94 -2.64 2.41
N MET A 38 24.32 -1.46 2.25
CA MET A 38 23.53 -0.84 3.31
C MET A 38 22.06 -0.73 2.90
N CYS A 39 21.17 -0.94 3.85
CA CYS A 39 19.74 -0.69 3.69
C CYS A 39 19.32 0.45 4.61
N VAL A 40 18.70 1.49 4.06
CA VAL A 40 18.17 2.65 4.76
C VAL A 40 16.65 2.54 4.78
N VAL A 41 16.07 2.41 5.97
CA VAL A 41 14.64 2.13 6.15
C VAL A 41 13.96 3.24 6.94
N GLY A 42 12.70 3.52 6.65
CA GLY A 42 11.93 4.48 7.44
C GLY A 42 10.64 4.91 6.75
N PRO A 43 9.73 5.59 7.45
CA PRO A 43 8.42 5.92 6.90
C PRO A 43 8.49 6.92 5.74
N ARG A 44 7.39 7.06 4.99
CA ARG A 44 7.30 8.03 3.89
C ARG A 44 7.40 9.45 4.44
N LEU A 45 8.14 10.33 3.75
CA LEU A 45 8.34 11.74 4.13
C LEU A 45 9.23 12.00 5.37
N PHE A 46 10.05 11.04 5.79
CA PHE A 46 11.02 11.20 6.90
C PHE A 46 12.43 11.60 6.45
N GLY A 47 12.60 12.08 5.21
CA GLY A 47 13.89 12.58 4.72
C GLY A 47 14.87 11.52 4.24
N LYS A 48 14.42 10.28 3.99
CA LYS A 48 15.26 9.21 3.41
C LYS A 48 15.93 9.64 2.10
N SER A 49 15.13 10.15 1.18
CA SER A 49 15.60 10.57 -0.15
C SER A 49 16.56 11.75 -0.08
N VAL A 50 16.34 12.65 0.87
CA VAL A 50 17.26 13.76 1.16
C VAL A 50 18.61 13.22 1.63
N LEU A 51 18.60 12.28 2.59
CA LEU A 51 19.82 11.63 3.07
C LEU A 51 20.56 10.85 1.97
N LEU A 52 19.84 10.05 1.19
CA LEU A 52 20.40 9.23 0.11
C LEU A 52 20.93 10.07 -1.05
N LYS A 53 20.22 11.15 -1.41
CA LYS A 53 20.69 12.09 -2.43
C LYS A 53 21.94 12.81 -1.96
N HIS A 54 21.97 13.28 -0.71
CA HIS A 54 23.16 13.89 -0.12
C HIS A 54 24.36 12.93 -0.09
N LEU A 55 24.13 11.65 0.21
CA LEU A 55 25.15 10.60 0.16
C LEU A 55 25.74 10.42 -1.24
N ALA A 56 24.88 10.32 -2.26
CA ALA A 56 25.33 10.23 -3.64
C ALA A 56 26.09 11.50 -4.05
N ASP A 57 25.61 12.69 -3.69
CA ASP A 57 26.32 13.92 -4.04
C ASP A 57 27.68 14.03 -3.31
N HIS A 58 27.81 13.50 -2.09
CA HIS A 58 29.06 13.43 -1.34
C HIS A 58 30.12 12.54 -2.03
N PHE A 59 29.73 11.38 -2.57
CA PHE A 59 30.63 10.44 -3.25
C PHE A 59 30.66 10.60 -4.79
N LYS A 60 30.02 11.64 -5.33
CA LYS A 60 29.93 11.88 -6.77
C LYS A 60 31.28 12.18 -7.42
N ASN A 61 32.12 12.93 -6.71
CA ASN A 61 33.44 13.31 -7.17
C ASN A 61 34.47 12.25 -6.75
N PRO A 62 35.58 12.11 -7.51
CA PRO A 62 36.59 11.11 -7.20
C PRO A 62 37.21 11.35 -5.82
N GLY A 63 37.18 10.33 -4.97
CA GLY A 63 37.80 10.34 -3.65
C GLY A 63 38.57 9.06 -3.37
N ASP A 64 39.09 8.95 -2.14
CA ASP A 64 39.99 7.84 -1.75
C ASP A 64 39.28 6.48 -1.73
N HIS A 65 37.96 6.46 -1.51
CA HIS A 65 37.19 5.22 -1.37
C HIS A 65 36.33 4.88 -2.59
N TYR A 66 35.74 5.87 -3.24
CA TYR A 66 34.87 5.70 -4.40
C TYR A 66 35.31 6.66 -5.51
N VAL A 67 35.35 6.16 -6.74
CA VAL A 67 35.69 6.94 -7.92
C VAL A 67 34.54 7.86 -8.32
N THR A 68 33.31 7.41 -8.07
CA THR A 68 32.07 8.16 -8.26
C THR A 68 30.91 7.39 -7.61
N SER A 69 29.72 7.97 -7.68
CA SER A 69 28.47 7.34 -7.27
C SER A 69 27.32 7.70 -8.19
N LEU A 70 26.34 6.81 -8.29
CA LEU A 70 25.06 7.05 -8.96
C LEU A 70 23.91 7.17 -7.94
N TYR A 71 22.87 7.89 -8.33
CA TYR A 71 21.62 8.00 -7.60
C TYR A 71 20.46 7.67 -8.55
N TRP A 72 19.74 6.60 -8.26
CA TRP A 72 18.59 6.17 -9.04
C TRP A 72 17.34 6.15 -8.16
N ASP A 73 16.31 6.91 -8.58
CA ASP A 73 15.03 7.02 -7.88
C ASP A 73 13.94 6.21 -8.60
N PHE A 74 13.44 5.17 -7.94
CA PHE A 74 12.41 4.27 -8.49
C PHE A 74 10.97 4.75 -8.29
N ARG A 75 10.73 5.89 -7.63
CA ARG A 75 9.35 6.31 -7.30
C ARG A 75 8.58 6.91 -8.47
N GLN A 76 9.30 7.42 -9.47
CA GLN A 76 8.67 8.09 -10.62
C GLN A 76 8.44 7.12 -11.78
N ASP A 77 9.40 6.22 -12.00
CA ASP A 77 9.44 5.32 -13.16
C ASP A 77 10.22 4.05 -12.78
N PRO A 78 9.61 3.15 -11.97
CA PRO A 78 10.23 1.88 -11.61
C PRO A 78 10.27 0.95 -12.84
N PRO A 79 11.37 0.20 -13.06
CA PRO A 79 11.40 -0.79 -14.12
C PRO A 79 10.41 -1.93 -13.84
N GLU A 80 9.68 -2.36 -14.88
CA GLU A 80 8.63 -3.38 -14.78
C GLU A 80 9.14 -4.79 -15.05
N THR A 81 10.26 -4.91 -15.79
CA THR A 81 10.86 -6.19 -16.21
C THR A 81 12.34 -6.28 -15.90
N ASN A 82 12.89 -7.50 -15.89
CA ASN A 82 14.32 -7.73 -15.70
C ASN A 82 15.18 -7.01 -16.77
N ASP A 83 14.76 -7.05 -18.04
CA ASP A 83 15.53 -6.46 -19.14
C ASP A 83 15.54 -4.94 -19.07
N GLU A 84 14.39 -4.34 -18.76
CA GLU A 84 14.29 -2.90 -18.51
C GLU A 84 15.16 -2.46 -17.32
N PHE A 85 15.15 -3.23 -16.23
CA PHE A 85 16.03 -2.96 -15.10
C PHE A 85 17.50 -2.99 -15.54
N ARG A 86 17.93 -4.04 -16.24
CA ARG A 86 19.32 -4.19 -16.70
C ARG A 86 19.75 -3.02 -17.57
N GLN A 87 18.94 -2.66 -18.56
CA GLN A 87 19.22 -1.57 -19.49
C GLN A 87 19.38 -0.24 -18.73
N ARG A 88 18.40 0.12 -17.92
CA ARG A 88 18.43 1.38 -17.15
C ARG A 88 19.57 1.39 -16.12
N PHE A 89 19.88 0.25 -15.50
CA PHE A 89 21.00 0.14 -14.57
C PHE A 89 22.34 0.38 -15.26
N ALA A 90 22.56 -0.21 -16.44
CA ALA A 90 23.75 0.01 -17.23
C ALA A 90 23.86 1.47 -17.71
N GLU A 91 22.74 2.09 -18.09
CA GLU A 91 22.69 3.52 -18.43
C GLU A 91 23.12 4.41 -17.26
N GLU A 92 22.63 4.15 -16.05
CA GLU A 92 23.01 4.92 -14.86
C GLU A 92 24.49 4.72 -14.49
N ILE A 93 25.01 3.49 -14.61
CA ILE A 93 26.45 3.22 -14.43
C ILE A 93 27.27 3.95 -15.48
N LYS A 94 26.87 3.90 -16.75
CA LYS A 94 27.53 4.58 -17.85
C LYS A 94 27.59 6.09 -17.61
N LYS A 95 26.46 6.72 -17.25
CA LYS A 95 26.38 8.15 -16.93
C LYS A 95 27.33 8.53 -15.78
N ALA A 96 27.43 7.70 -14.76
CA ALA A 96 28.32 7.93 -13.62
C ALA A 96 29.80 7.81 -14.01
N LEU A 97 30.16 6.75 -14.73
CA LEU A 97 31.54 6.49 -15.15
C LEU A 97 32.03 7.45 -16.24
N GLN A 98 31.17 7.91 -17.15
CA GLN A 98 31.58 8.71 -18.31
C GLN A 98 32.38 9.97 -17.96
N ARG A 99 32.16 10.55 -16.78
CA ARG A 99 32.85 11.76 -16.31
C ARG A 99 34.22 11.51 -15.70
N VAL A 100 34.46 10.30 -15.19
CA VAL A 100 35.64 9.99 -14.36
C VAL A 100 36.49 8.87 -14.95
N GLN A 101 35.87 7.96 -15.68
CA GLN A 101 36.46 6.75 -16.25
C GLN A 101 35.78 6.47 -17.61
N SER A 102 36.01 7.34 -18.60
CA SER A 102 35.37 7.24 -19.91
C SER A 102 35.65 5.91 -20.61
N GLU A 103 36.82 5.32 -20.39
CA GLU A 103 37.18 4.00 -20.92
C GLU A 103 36.17 2.91 -20.53
N PHE A 104 35.69 2.89 -19.29
CA PHE A 104 34.70 1.91 -18.83
C PHE A 104 33.29 2.21 -19.35
N ALA A 105 32.96 3.49 -19.55
CA ALA A 105 31.68 3.90 -20.10
C ALA A 105 31.52 3.53 -21.58
N GLU A 106 32.62 3.49 -22.34
CA GLU A 106 32.65 3.08 -23.75
C GLU A 106 32.37 1.58 -23.93
N TYR A 107 32.77 0.72 -22.98
CA TYR A 107 32.42 -0.71 -23.02
C TYR A 107 30.93 -0.98 -22.80
N LEU A 108 30.16 -0.01 -22.30
CA LEU A 108 28.72 -0.11 -22.04
C LEU A 108 27.89 0.48 -23.20
N GLU A 109 28.22 0.14 -24.45
CA GLU A 109 27.36 0.44 -25.60
C GLU A 109 26.09 -0.42 -25.54
N LEU A 110 24.92 0.22 -25.65
CA LEU A 110 23.62 -0.27 -25.14
C LEU A 110 22.82 -1.11 -26.16
N GLU A 111 23.44 -1.64 -27.20
CA GLU A 111 22.72 -2.24 -28.34
C GLU A 111 22.72 -3.78 -28.39
N ASP A 112 23.11 -4.48 -27.32
CA ASP A 112 23.39 -5.92 -27.40
C ASP A 112 22.78 -6.77 -26.26
N GLU A 113 22.40 -8.02 -26.58
CA GLU A 113 21.86 -9.04 -25.65
C GLU A 113 22.89 -9.45 -24.55
N SER A 114 24.13 -8.94 -24.64
CA SER A 114 25.25 -9.23 -23.76
C SER A 114 25.47 -8.23 -22.61
N LEU A 115 24.54 -7.30 -22.38
CA LEU A 115 24.69 -6.19 -21.42
C LEU A 115 25.17 -6.61 -20.01
N LEU A 116 24.63 -7.70 -19.47
CA LEU A 116 25.04 -8.22 -18.16
C LEU A 116 26.49 -8.72 -18.18
N TYR A 117 26.90 -9.39 -19.25
CA TYR A 117 28.27 -9.85 -19.43
C TYR A 117 29.24 -8.65 -19.50
N LEU A 118 28.86 -7.59 -20.22
CA LEU A 118 29.63 -6.34 -20.26
C LEU A 118 29.75 -5.69 -18.88
N LEU A 119 28.65 -5.60 -18.12
CA LEU A 119 28.68 -5.11 -16.74
C LEU A 119 29.63 -5.93 -15.86
N ARG A 120 29.60 -7.27 -15.97
CA ARG A 120 30.50 -8.14 -15.22
C ARG A 120 31.97 -7.85 -15.56
N LEU A 121 32.31 -7.77 -16.84
CA LEU A 121 33.67 -7.44 -17.29
C LEU A 121 34.13 -6.08 -16.77
N VAL A 122 33.28 -5.05 -16.86
CA VAL A 122 33.60 -3.70 -16.36
C VAL A 122 33.89 -3.75 -14.85
N PHE A 123 33.04 -4.39 -14.06
CA PHE A 123 33.24 -4.47 -12.62
C PHE A 123 34.42 -5.37 -12.22
N GLU A 124 34.75 -6.40 -12.99
CA GLU A 124 35.97 -7.21 -12.79
C GLU A 124 37.24 -6.40 -13.05
N GLU A 125 37.29 -5.63 -14.14
CA GLU A 125 38.43 -4.77 -14.43
C GLU A 125 38.56 -3.63 -13.41
N MET A 126 37.44 -3.04 -12.98
CA MET A 126 37.44 -2.07 -11.88
C MET A 126 37.97 -2.69 -10.58
N ASP A 127 37.58 -3.92 -10.25
CA ASP A 127 38.05 -4.63 -9.06
C ASP A 127 39.57 -4.88 -9.11
N ARG A 128 40.09 -5.30 -10.27
CA ARG A 128 41.54 -5.44 -10.52
C ARG A 128 42.29 -4.13 -10.34
N LYS A 129 41.73 -3.02 -10.82
CA LYS A 129 42.27 -1.66 -10.64
C LYS A 129 41.99 -1.07 -9.25
N LYS A 130 41.29 -1.79 -8.36
CA LYS A 130 40.84 -1.34 -7.02
C LYS A 130 39.98 -0.06 -7.06
N ILE A 131 39.23 0.11 -8.15
CA ILE A 131 38.29 1.21 -8.36
C ILE A 131 36.93 0.77 -7.83
N ARG A 132 36.25 1.65 -7.09
CA ARG A 132 34.94 1.36 -6.49
C ARG A 132 33.91 2.39 -6.88
N LEU A 133 32.68 1.94 -7.13
CA LEU A 133 31.50 2.75 -7.42
C LEU A 133 30.42 2.50 -6.36
N LEU A 134 29.76 3.57 -5.94
CA LEU A 134 28.62 3.51 -5.02
C LEU A 134 27.30 3.67 -5.80
N ALA A 135 26.42 2.67 -5.71
CA ALA A 135 25.09 2.71 -6.28
C ALA A 135 24.04 2.98 -5.20
N VAL A 136 23.44 4.17 -5.26
CA VAL A 136 22.36 4.58 -4.35
C VAL A 136 21.02 4.41 -5.04
N LEU A 137 20.20 3.52 -4.48
CA LEU A 137 18.94 3.01 -5.04
C LEU A 137 17.78 3.42 -4.13
N ASP A 138 17.09 4.53 -4.44
CA ASP A 138 16.01 5.10 -3.61
C ASP A 138 14.62 4.67 -4.08
N GLY A 139 13.68 4.47 -3.15
CA GLY A 139 12.34 3.98 -3.45
C GLY A 139 12.29 2.51 -3.89
N PHE A 140 13.25 1.71 -3.42
CA PHE A 140 13.45 0.32 -3.84
C PHE A 140 12.24 -0.59 -3.53
N ASP A 141 11.34 -0.14 -2.64
CA ASP A 141 10.07 -0.82 -2.39
C ASP A 141 9.14 -0.90 -3.59
N HIS A 142 9.20 0.05 -4.54
CA HIS A 142 8.41 -0.01 -5.79
C HIS A 142 8.88 -1.13 -6.71
N VAL A 143 10.20 -1.31 -6.81
CA VAL A 143 10.80 -2.40 -7.60
C VAL A 143 10.40 -3.76 -7.02
N LEU A 144 10.35 -3.91 -5.70
CA LEU A 144 9.99 -5.18 -5.06
C LEU A 144 8.50 -5.51 -5.07
N ALA A 145 7.63 -4.48 -5.04
CA ALA A 145 6.20 -4.68 -4.85
C ALA A 145 5.37 -4.64 -6.15
N GLU A 146 5.83 -3.91 -7.17
CA GLU A 146 4.99 -3.52 -8.32
C GLU A 146 5.51 -4.06 -9.66
N SER A 147 6.64 -4.79 -9.69
CA SER A 147 7.28 -5.25 -10.93
C SER A 147 7.22 -6.76 -11.13
N ASN A 148 7.32 -7.21 -12.39
CA ASN A 148 7.46 -8.62 -12.77
C ASN A 148 8.93 -9.06 -12.73
N ILE A 149 9.68 -8.58 -11.73
CA ILE A 149 11.09 -8.91 -11.55
C ILE A 149 11.25 -10.24 -10.82
N THR A 150 12.02 -11.14 -11.42
CA THR A 150 12.21 -12.51 -10.93
C THR A 150 13.49 -12.65 -10.09
N SER A 151 13.63 -13.75 -9.35
CA SER A 151 14.86 -14.10 -8.62
C SER A 151 16.14 -14.07 -9.45
N ASN A 152 16.05 -14.36 -10.77
CA ASN A 152 17.19 -14.35 -11.67
C ASN A 152 17.92 -12.99 -11.68
N LEU A 153 17.20 -11.87 -11.72
CA LEU A 153 17.82 -10.55 -11.69
C LEU A 153 18.59 -10.32 -10.37
N TRP A 154 18.05 -10.78 -9.24
CA TRP A 154 18.69 -10.60 -7.95
C TRP A 154 19.96 -11.42 -7.81
N ASP A 155 19.98 -12.63 -8.36
CA ASP A 155 21.20 -13.45 -8.42
C ASP A 155 22.27 -12.80 -9.30
N GLU A 156 21.87 -12.13 -10.38
CA GLU A 156 22.77 -11.35 -11.22
C GLU A 156 23.32 -10.13 -10.49
N MET A 157 22.47 -9.38 -9.80
CA MET A 157 22.87 -8.24 -8.97
C MET A 157 23.78 -8.67 -7.82
N ARG A 158 23.59 -9.87 -7.30
CA ARG A 158 24.48 -10.50 -6.32
C ARG A 158 25.88 -10.72 -6.87
N ASP A 159 25.99 -11.33 -8.04
CA ASP A 159 27.30 -11.57 -8.67
C ASP A 159 28.04 -10.25 -8.92
N LEU A 160 27.33 -9.17 -9.27
CA LEU A 160 27.93 -7.84 -9.35
C LEU A 160 28.33 -7.30 -7.97
N GLY A 161 27.46 -7.44 -6.96
CA GLY A 161 27.68 -6.92 -5.60
C GLY A 161 28.82 -7.61 -4.84
N GLN A 162 29.12 -8.88 -5.13
CA GLN A 162 30.22 -9.62 -4.50
C GLN A 162 31.60 -9.05 -4.84
N LYS A 163 31.72 -8.28 -5.93
CA LYS A 163 32.98 -7.63 -6.34
C LYS A 163 33.23 -6.41 -5.45
N ASN A 164 34.49 -6.08 -5.11
CA ASN A 164 34.76 -4.90 -4.26
C ASN A 164 34.58 -3.57 -4.99
N SER A 165 34.40 -3.64 -6.31
CA SER A 165 34.19 -2.50 -7.21
C SER A 165 32.78 -1.92 -7.16
N LEU A 166 31.79 -2.58 -6.55
CA LEU A 166 30.41 -2.10 -6.47
C LEU A 166 29.84 -2.21 -5.07
N ARG A 167 29.24 -1.13 -4.55
CA ARG A 167 28.50 -1.14 -3.29
C ARG A 167 27.11 -0.58 -3.46
N PHE A 168 26.14 -1.20 -2.79
CA PHE A 168 24.73 -0.84 -2.88
C PHE A 168 24.27 -0.15 -1.61
N VAL A 169 23.50 0.91 -1.76
CA VAL A 169 22.72 1.54 -0.69
C VAL A 169 21.29 1.60 -1.15
N THR A 170 20.39 0.89 -0.48
CA THR A 170 18.96 0.88 -0.81
C THR A 170 18.16 1.76 0.14
N GLY A 171 17.13 2.43 -0.37
CA GLY A 171 16.15 3.20 0.39
C GLY A 171 14.76 2.58 0.28
N SER A 172 14.13 2.24 1.40
CA SER A 172 12.80 1.63 1.41
C SER A 172 11.94 2.05 2.60
N ARG A 173 10.62 1.82 2.50
CA ARG A 173 9.67 2.10 3.60
C ARG A 173 9.80 1.13 4.78
N ARG A 174 10.11 -0.14 4.50
CA ARG A 174 10.25 -1.23 5.48
C ARG A 174 11.52 -2.02 5.16
N ARG A 175 11.87 -2.99 6.00
CA ARG A 175 13.01 -3.87 5.71
C ARG A 175 12.73 -4.60 4.40
N LEU A 176 13.77 -4.79 3.60
CA LEU A 176 13.63 -5.44 2.29
C LEU A 176 12.92 -6.80 2.42
N LEU A 177 13.29 -7.61 3.44
CA LEU A 177 12.70 -8.92 3.69
C LEU A 177 11.17 -8.89 3.91
N ASP A 178 10.65 -7.77 4.43
CA ASP A 178 9.21 -7.56 4.66
C ASP A 178 8.47 -7.17 3.37
N LEU A 179 9.20 -6.79 2.31
CA LEU A 179 8.67 -6.25 1.05
C LEU A 179 8.80 -7.21 -0.13
N MET A 180 9.60 -8.27 0.00
CA MET A 180 9.85 -9.23 -1.08
C MET A 180 8.66 -10.16 -1.33
N THR A 181 8.44 -10.48 -2.60
CA THR A 181 7.62 -11.62 -3.04
C THR A 181 8.26 -12.95 -2.67
N GLU A 182 7.47 -14.03 -2.60
CA GLU A 182 7.98 -15.39 -2.32
C GLU A 182 9.09 -15.81 -3.28
N GLU A 183 8.99 -15.44 -4.57
CA GLU A 183 10.04 -15.71 -5.56
C GLU A 183 11.32 -14.92 -5.27
N SER A 184 11.21 -13.62 -4.96
CA SER A 184 12.37 -12.78 -4.65
C SER A 184 13.11 -13.20 -3.37
N ARG A 185 12.39 -13.79 -2.39
CA ARG A 185 12.97 -14.30 -1.14
C ARG A 185 13.95 -15.45 -1.32
N THR A 186 13.83 -16.19 -2.44
CA THR A 186 14.70 -17.34 -2.71
C THR A 186 16.14 -16.94 -3.07
N SER A 187 16.35 -15.69 -3.50
CA SER A 187 17.69 -15.22 -3.85
C SER A 187 18.54 -14.91 -2.60
N PRO A 188 19.78 -15.40 -2.52
CA PRO A 188 20.71 -15.08 -1.44
C PRO A 188 21.31 -13.66 -1.54
N PHE A 189 20.95 -12.85 -2.54
CA PHE A 189 21.38 -11.45 -2.67
C PHE A 189 21.20 -10.65 -1.39
N TRP A 190 20.11 -10.91 -0.68
CA TRP A 190 19.71 -10.16 0.51
C TRP A 190 20.60 -10.43 1.72
N SER A 191 21.29 -11.59 1.75
CA SER A 191 22.24 -11.93 2.81
C SER A 191 23.55 -11.14 2.72
N ASP A 192 23.80 -10.44 1.61
CA ASP A 192 25.02 -9.65 1.43
C ASP A 192 24.86 -8.21 1.98
N PHE A 193 23.63 -7.81 2.35
CA PHE A 193 23.36 -6.54 3.04
C PHE A 193 23.67 -6.63 4.54
N TYR A 194 24.09 -5.52 5.12
CA TYR A 194 24.30 -5.42 6.56
C TYR A 194 23.02 -5.76 7.34
N ASP A 195 23.11 -6.74 8.23
CA ASP A 195 21.97 -7.36 8.95
C ASP A 195 21.09 -6.37 9.72
N THR A 196 21.62 -5.19 10.06
CA THR A 196 20.88 -4.14 10.77
C THR A 196 20.67 -2.94 9.86
N PRO A 197 19.48 -2.82 9.22
CA PRO A 197 19.13 -1.65 8.44
C PRO A 197 19.29 -0.35 9.25
N LEU A 198 19.69 0.72 8.58
CA LEU A 198 19.83 2.04 9.18
C LEU A 198 18.45 2.73 9.22
N PRO A 199 17.84 2.92 10.41
CA PRO A 199 16.53 3.55 10.51
C PRO A 199 16.62 5.07 10.35
N VAL A 200 15.70 5.63 9.57
CA VAL A 200 15.49 7.08 9.42
C VAL A 200 14.15 7.41 10.09
N GLY A 201 14.22 7.88 11.34
CA GLY A 201 13.09 8.33 12.12
C GLY A 201 13.00 9.86 12.22
N CYS A 202 12.29 10.37 13.21
CA CYS A 202 12.26 11.81 13.53
C CYS A 202 13.65 12.41 13.79
N PHE A 203 13.70 13.74 13.76
CA PHE A 203 14.87 14.48 14.23
C PHE A 203 15.07 14.28 15.73
N GLU A 204 16.32 14.05 16.11
CA GLU A 204 16.79 14.02 17.49
C GLU A 204 17.26 15.41 17.94
N ASP A 205 17.49 15.59 19.23
CA ASP A 205 17.85 16.90 19.82
C ASP A 205 19.08 17.56 19.15
N HIS A 206 20.02 16.73 18.66
CA HIS A 206 21.25 17.17 18.01
C HIS A 206 21.05 17.59 16.55
N ASP A 207 19.96 17.20 15.90
CA ASP A 207 19.69 17.57 14.49
C ASP A 207 19.24 19.02 14.35
N TRP A 208 18.60 19.57 15.39
CA TRP A 208 17.91 20.86 15.33
C TRP A 208 18.83 22.06 15.14
N SER A 209 20.09 21.99 15.55
CA SER A 209 21.03 23.10 15.29
C SER A 209 21.29 23.23 13.79
N GLY A 210 21.70 22.13 13.15
CA GLY A 210 21.93 22.12 11.69
C GLY A 210 20.64 22.32 10.90
N PHE A 211 19.51 21.82 11.41
CA PHE A 211 18.21 22.05 10.79
C PHE A 211 17.83 23.53 10.74
N LEU A 212 18.02 24.28 11.83
CA LEU A 212 17.62 25.69 11.95
C LEU A 212 18.68 26.68 11.44
N ASP A 213 19.88 26.23 11.09
CA ASP A 213 20.97 27.08 10.60
C ASP A 213 20.58 28.02 9.45
N PRO A 214 19.73 27.63 8.48
CA PRO A 214 19.27 28.54 7.44
C PRO A 214 18.57 29.81 7.93
N PHE A 215 18.03 29.85 9.17
CA PHE A 215 17.44 31.07 9.73
C PHE A 215 18.49 32.17 9.94
N LYS A 216 19.75 31.79 10.19
CA LYS A 216 20.85 32.72 10.43
C LYS A 216 21.15 33.59 9.21
N SER A 217 20.95 33.07 8.00
CA SER A 217 21.19 33.83 6.76
C SER A 217 20.26 35.04 6.62
N ARG A 218 19.09 35.00 7.29
CA ARG A 218 18.12 36.10 7.38
C ARG A 218 18.14 36.80 8.75
N GLY A 219 19.10 36.48 9.61
CA GLY A 219 19.19 37.02 10.97
C GLY A 219 18.05 36.59 11.90
N ILE A 220 17.24 35.61 11.52
CA ILE A 220 16.14 35.11 12.35
C ILE A 220 16.73 34.24 13.47
N THR A 221 16.40 34.54 14.71
CA THR A 221 16.91 33.81 15.88
C THR A 221 15.76 33.26 16.72
N PRO A 222 15.52 31.94 16.73
CA PRO A 222 14.54 31.34 17.64
C PRO A 222 15.04 31.38 19.08
N ASP A 223 14.25 31.93 19.99
CA ASP A 223 14.51 31.75 21.42
C ASP A 223 14.23 30.29 21.86
N ASN A 224 14.55 29.97 23.11
CA ASN A 224 14.36 28.62 23.65
C ASN A 224 12.88 28.17 23.62
N SER A 225 11.94 29.11 23.76
CA SER A 225 10.51 28.82 23.71
C SER A 225 10.06 28.50 22.28
N ALA A 226 10.51 29.27 21.29
CA ALA A 226 10.24 29.03 19.88
C ALA A 226 10.81 27.69 19.42
N ARG A 227 12.07 27.39 19.74
CA ARG A 227 12.68 26.10 19.40
C ARG A 227 11.89 24.93 19.97
N LYS A 228 11.48 25.02 21.24
CA LYS A 228 10.67 23.98 21.89
C LYS A 228 9.31 23.82 21.21
N GLU A 229 8.68 24.91 20.79
CA GLU A 229 7.39 24.83 20.12
C GLU A 229 7.49 24.30 18.69
N ILE A 230 8.53 24.63 17.92
CA ILE A 230 8.78 24.01 16.62
C ILE A 230 8.83 22.48 16.76
N ILE A 231 9.52 21.98 17.80
CA ILE A 231 9.58 20.55 18.12
C ILE A 231 8.20 20.01 18.49
N ASN A 232 7.46 20.67 19.38
CA ASN A 232 6.15 20.20 19.84
C ASN A 232 5.09 20.16 18.72
N TRP A 233 5.11 21.16 17.83
CA TRP A 233 4.17 21.22 16.71
C TRP A 233 4.42 20.10 15.71
N THR A 234 5.69 19.79 15.46
CA THR A 234 6.11 18.88 14.37
C THR A 234 6.39 17.46 14.85
N GLY A 235 6.58 17.23 16.15
CA GLY A 235 7.04 15.95 16.69
C GLY A 235 8.43 15.52 16.22
N GLY A 236 9.21 16.44 15.64
CA GLY A 236 10.45 16.13 14.94
C GLY A 236 10.27 15.41 13.61
N VAL A 237 9.04 15.33 13.09
CA VAL A 237 8.78 14.80 11.75
C VAL A 237 9.40 15.74 10.72
N PRO A 238 10.38 15.30 9.90
CA PRO A 238 11.18 16.20 9.07
C PRO A 238 10.37 17.02 8.09
N VAL A 239 9.38 16.40 7.43
CA VAL A 239 8.57 17.12 6.43
C VAL A 239 7.66 18.17 7.08
N LEU A 240 7.17 17.93 8.30
CA LEU A 240 6.38 18.91 9.05
C LEU A 240 7.26 20.03 9.59
N ALA A 241 8.46 19.69 10.06
CA ALA A 241 9.47 20.65 10.48
C ALA A 241 9.90 21.56 9.33
N ALA A 242 10.14 21.00 8.14
CA ALA A 242 10.46 21.74 6.93
C ALA A 242 9.28 22.66 6.52
N ALA A 243 8.05 22.15 6.49
CA ALA A 243 6.87 22.95 6.15
C ALA A 243 6.71 24.16 7.09
N LEU A 244 6.83 23.93 8.41
CA LEU A 244 6.76 25.00 9.40
C LEU A 244 7.92 25.98 9.28
N ALA A 245 9.15 25.50 9.06
CA ALA A 245 10.33 26.35 8.91
C ALA A 245 10.28 27.19 7.62
N GLU A 246 9.76 26.63 6.52
CA GLU A 246 9.50 27.33 5.27
C GLU A 246 8.51 28.48 5.48
N GLN A 247 7.41 28.21 6.20
CA GLN A 247 6.41 29.22 6.52
C GLN A 247 6.98 30.32 7.42
N ILE A 248 7.74 29.94 8.46
CA ILE A 248 8.44 30.91 9.33
C ILE A 248 9.38 31.80 8.54
N LEU A 249 10.19 31.24 7.63
CA LEU A 249 11.02 32.06 6.76
C LEU A 249 10.17 33.01 5.93
N THR A 250 9.06 32.55 5.37
CA THR A 250 8.24 33.36 4.46
C THR A 250 7.55 34.53 5.16
N GLU A 251 7.01 34.30 6.36
CA GLU A 251 6.18 35.29 7.06
C GLU A 251 6.95 36.23 7.99
N VAL A 252 8.10 35.80 8.53
CA VAL A 252 8.84 36.59 9.51
C VAL A 252 9.84 37.51 8.80
N SER A 253 9.87 38.76 9.24
CA SER A 253 10.84 39.76 8.81
C SER A 253 12.27 39.38 9.19
N ASP A 254 13.24 39.86 8.41
CA ASP A 254 14.66 39.65 8.68
C ASP A 254 15.10 40.25 10.03
N ALA A 255 16.15 39.68 10.61
CA ALA A 255 16.79 40.11 11.86
C ALA A 255 15.87 40.11 13.11
N VAL A 256 14.83 39.27 13.13
CA VAL A 256 13.89 39.16 14.25
C VAL A 256 14.21 37.96 15.16
N THR A 257 14.06 38.16 16.47
CA THR A 257 14.00 37.05 17.43
C THR A 257 12.57 36.54 17.54
N ILE A 258 12.35 35.27 17.19
CA ILE A 258 11.01 34.65 17.29
C ILE A 258 10.83 33.93 18.63
N SER A 259 9.61 33.97 19.14
CA SER A 259 9.18 33.39 20.41
C SER A 259 7.98 32.46 20.23
N LYS A 260 7.57 31.76 21.29
CA LYS A 260 6.42 30.83 21.27
C LYS A 260 5.16 31.35 20.53
N PRO A 261 4.64 32.56 20.81
CA PRO A 261 3.44 33.06 20.13
C PRO A 261 3.56 33.17 18.61
N HIS A 262 4.77 33.47 18.10
CA HIS A 262 5.02 33.53 16.67
C HIS A 262 4.91 32.14 16.04
N VAL A 263 5.53 31.13 16.68
CA VAL A 263 5.51 29.74 16.20
C VAL A 263 4.11 29.15 16.27
N ASP A 264 3.37 29.39 17.36
CA ASP A 264 2.01 28.87 17.53
C ASP A 264 1.08 29.39 16.41
N ARG A 265 1.09 30.71 16.14
CA ARG A 265 0.28 31.31 15.06
C ARG A 265 0.60 30.70 13.69
N ILE A 266 1.90 30.66 13.34
CA ILE A 266 2.34 30.15 12.03
C ILE A 266 2.06 28.65 11.89
N ALA A 267 2.16 27.89 12.97
CA ALA A 267 1.87 26.46 12.95
C ALA A 267 0.38 26.17 12.76
N GLU A 268 -0.51 26.97 13.35
CA GLU A 268 -1.96 26.88 13.09
C GLU A 268 -2.28 27.14 11.62
N GLU A 269 -1.68 28.18 11.02
CA GLU A 269 -1.83 28.47 9.59
C GLU A 269 -1.26 27.34 8.71
N THR A 270 -0.09 26.80 9.09
CA THR A 270 0.54 25.65 8.41
C THR A 270 -0.35 24.41 8.43
N ALA A 271 -1.08 24.16 9.53
CA ALA A 271 -1.98 23.01 9.66
C ALA A 271 -3.10 23.04 8.60
N GLU A 272 -3.63 24.22 8.32
CA GLU A 272 -4.67 24.44 7.31
C GLU A 272 -4.10 24.42 5.89
N GLU A 273 -3.03 25.19 5.63
CA GLU A 273 -2.44 25.31 4.28
C GLU A 273 -1.79 24.01 3.79
N ARG A 274 -1.22 23.21 4.70
CA ARG A 274 -0.51 21.97 4.36
C ARG A 274 -1.33 20.73 4.73
N ARG A 275 -2.67 20.82 4.71
CA ARG A 275 -3.56 19.69 5.02
C ARG A 275 -3.28 18.43 4.20
N GLY A 276 -2.94 18.57 2.91
CA GLY A 276 -2.58 17.44 2.05
C GLY A 276 -1.32 16.67 2.52
N LEU A 277 -0.39 17.35 3.19
CA LEU A 277 0.80 16.72 3.78
C LEU A 277 0.44 15.88 5.00
N LEU A 278 -0.45 16.40 5.86
CA LEU A 278 -0.97 15.69 7.02
C LEU A 278 -1.79 14.47 6.59
N GLU A 279 -2.61 14.62 5.54
CA GLU A 279 -3.35 13.52 4.93
C GLU A 279 -2.42 12.42 4.39
N ALA A 280 -1.33 12.78 3.72
CA ALA A 280 -0.36 11.81 3.20
C ALA A 280 0.31 11.01 4.34
N LEU A 281 0.70 11.68 5.43
CA LEU A 281 1.26 11.03 6.62
C LEU A 281 0.22 10.15 7.34
N TRP A 282 -1.02 10.60 7.43
CA TRP A 282 -2.14 9.84 7.99
C TRP A 282 -2.42 8.59 7.15
N LYS A 283 -2.46 8.72 5.82
CA LYS A 283 -2.69 7.61 4.89
C LYS A 283 -1.56 6.57 4.92
N ASP A 284 -0.33 6.96 5.24
CA ASP A 284 0.81 6.05 5.42
C ASP A 284 0.71 5.21 6.72
N CYS A 285 -0.16 5.59 7.66
CA CYS A 285 -0.43 4.82 8.88
C CYS A 285 -1.44 3.69 8.64
N SER A 286 -1.31 2.59 9.36
CA SER A 286 -2.31 1.51 9.38
C SER A 286 -3.61 1.97 10.06
N THR A 287 -4.70 1.24 9.87
CA THR A 287 -6.00 1.55 10.49
C THR A 287 -5.90 1.55 12.02
N GLU A 288 -5.13 0.62 12.59
CA GLU A 288 -4.91 0.54 14.04
C GLU A 288 -4.13 1.76 14.56
N LEU A 289 -3.09 2.18 13.83
CA LEU A 289 -2.31 3.36 14.20
C LEU A 289 -3.14 4.64 14.09
N ARG A 290 -3.98 4.77 13.06
CA ARG A 290 -4.93 5.89 12.93
C ARG A 290 -5.90 5.92 14.11
N SER A 291 -6.40 4.76 14.53
CA SER A 291 -7.23 4.65 15.74
C SER A 291 -6.48 5.07 16.99
N ASP A 292 -5.26 4.57 17.21
CA ASP A 292 -4.44 4.93 18.36
C ASP A 292 -4.14 6.45 18.37
N LEU A 293 -3.86 7.06 17.22
CA LEU A 293 -3.64 8.50 17.07
C LEU A 293 -4.90 9.31 17.38
N ALA A 294 -6.06 8.88 16.91
CA ALA A 294 -7.34 9.52 17.21
C ALA A 294 -7.65 9.47 18.72
N SER A 295 -7.33 8.37 19.38
CA SER A 295 -7.42 8.25 20.84
C SER A 295 -6.44 9.19 21.55
N LEU A 296 -5.17 9.22 21.11
CA LEU A 296 -4.12 10.07 21.66
C LEU A 296 -4.37 11.56 21.47
N ALA A 297 -5.07 11.95 20.41
CA ALA A 297 -5.44 13.33 20.14
C ALA A 297 -6.46 13.87 21.16
N ASN A 298 -7.32 12.99 21.69
CA ASN A 298 -8.35 13.37 22.66
C ASN A 298 -7.88 13.22 24.11
N ASN A 299 -7.13 12.16 24.44
CA ASN A 299 -6.67 11.88 25.80
C ASN A 299 -5.32 11.12 25.80
N ASN A 300 -4.64 11.11 26.93
CA ASN A 300 -3.51 10.19 27.12
C ASN A 300 -4.01 8.74 27.15
N VAL A 301 -3.31 7.84 26.49
CA VAL A 301 -3.67 6.41 26.42
C VAL A 301 -2.77 5.61 27.36
N SER A 302 -3.27 4.58 28.04
CA SER A 302 -2.41 3.76 28.91
C SER A 302 -1.41 2.97 28.06
N LEU A 303 -0.16 2.85 28.52
CA LEU A 303 0.81 1.97 27.86
C LEU A 303 0.34 0.50 27.85
N SER A 304 -0.53 0.06 28.76
CA SER A 304 -1.07 -1.31 28.72
C SER A 304 -2.07 -1.56 27.60
N GLU A 305 -2.69 -0.51 27.05
CA GLU A 305 -3.77 -0.61 26.05
C GLU A 305 -3.23 -0.70 24.62
N VAL A 306 -2.00 -0.22 24.38
CA VAL A 306 -1.37 -0.23 23.07
C VAL A 306 -0.33 -1.34 22.99
N PRO A 307 -0.40 -2.25 22.00
CA PRO A 307 0.64 -3.24 21.75
C PRO A 307 2.03 -2.61 21.51
N ASP A 308 3.09 -3.27 21.98
CA ASP A 308 4.46 -2.70 21.96
C ASP A 308 4.98 -2.39 20.54
N ASN A 309 4.58 -3.16 19.54
CA ASN A 309 4.93 -2.88 18.14
C ASN A 309 4.30 -1.56 17.67
N ARG A 310 3.04 -1.28 18.02
CA ARG A 310 2.36 -0.03 17.65
C ARG A 310 2.94 1.16 18.41
N LYS A 311 3.30 0.99 19.68
CA LYS A 311 4.02 2.03 20.45
C LYS A 311 5.33 2.42 19.75
N ARG A 312 6.16 1.44 19.40
CA ARG A 312 7.44 1.69 18.73
C ARG A 312 7.23 2.40 17.40
N ASP A 313 6.20 2.06 16.63
CA ASP A 313 5.93 2.73 15.36
C ASP A 313 5.45 4.18 15.55
N LEU A 314 4.58 4.44 16.54
CA LEU A 314 4.16 5.80 16.89
C LEU A 314 5.32 6.68 17.37
N GLU A 315 6.25 6.11 18.14
CA GLU A 315 7.47 6.79 18.61
C GLU A 315 8.47 7.02 17.47
N LEU A 316 8.71 6.03 16.62
CA LEU A 316 9.58 6.16 15.43
C LEU A 316 9.09 7.27 14.50
N ARG A 317 7.76 7.38 14.35
CA ARG A 317 7.09 8.41 13.56
C ARG A 317 6.98 9.75 14.29
N GLY A 318 7.38 9.84 15.56
CA GLY A 318 7.31 11.05 16.40
C GLY A 318 5.91 11.57 16.65
N PHE A 319 4.89 10.74 16.46
CA PHE A 319 3.51 11.11 16.75
C PHE A 319 3.16 10.91 18.22
N ALA A 320 3.85 9.99 18.90
CA ALA A 320 3.68 9.78 20.32
C ALA A 320 5.02 9.65 21.06
N ARG A 321 4.98 9.87 22.38
CA ARG A 321 6.10 9.63 23.30
C ARG A 321 5.57 9.07 24.62
N ALA A 322 6.24 8.06 25.16
CA ALA A 322 5.95 7.58 26.50
C ALA A 322 6.19 8.68 27.57
N SER A 323 5.23 8.84 28.47
CA SER A 323 5.28 9.75 29.61
C SER A 323 4.76 9.04 30.86
N GLY A 324 5.69 8.46 31.63
CA GLY A 324 5.36 7.63 32.79
C GLY A 324 4.63 6.36 32.37
N LYS A 325 3.40 6.15 32.86
CA LYS A 325 2.56 4.99 32.53
C LYS A 325 1.70 5.18 31.28
N ASN A 326 1.72 6.38 30.69
CA ASN A 326 0.83 6.74 29.61
C ASN A 326 1.62 7.12 28.36
N LEU A 327 1.00 6.91 27.20
CA LEU A 327 1.43 7.42 25.93
C LEU A 327 0.76 8.77 25.69
N ARG A 328 1.52 9.77 25.21
CA ARG A 328 1.01 11.11 24.89
C ARG A 328 1.36 11.46 23.45
N SER A 329 0.53 12.28 22.81
CA SER A 329 0.88 12.88 21.53
C SER A 329 2.12 13.77 21.67
N SER A 330 3.06 13.62 20.73
CA SER A 330 4.27 14.45 20.61
C SER A 330 4.25 15.37 19.40
N CYS A 331 3.23 15.30 18.55
CA CYS A 331 3.07 16.13 17.35
C CYS A 331 1.70 16.81 17.36
N ARG A 332 1.64 18.13 17.62
CA ARG A 332 0.36 18.85 17.65
C ARG A 332 -0.32 18.94 16.30
N LEU A 333 0.43 19.14 15.20
CA LEU A 333 -0.14 19.18 13.85
C LEU A 333 -0.90 17.89 13.54
N MET A 334 -0.27 16.73 13.79
CA MET A 334 -0.90 15.43 13.56
C MET A 334 -2.02 15.16 14.56
N ALA A 335 -1.91 15.62 15.81
CA ALA A 335 -2.98 15.48 16.80
C ALA A 335 -4.25 16.25 16.40
N GLN A 336 -4.10 17.51 15.96
CA GLN A 336 -5.21 18.32 15.47
C GLN A 336 -5.87 17.67 14.24
N TYR A 337 -5.06 17.22 13.28
CA TYR A 337 -5.57 16.50 12.11
C TYR A 337 -6.31 15.21 12.52
N ALA A 338 -5.70 14.39 13.38
CA ALA A 338 -6.31 13.15 13.86
C ALA A 338 -7.61 13.41 14.63
N GLN A 339 -7.72 14.50 15.38
CA GLN A 339 -8.96 14.89 16.07
C GLN A 339 -10.09 15.20 15.09
N GLN A 340 -9.78 15.88 13.98
CA GLN A 340 -10.76 16.13 12.91
C GLN A 340 -11.21 14.83 12.24
N GLN A 341 -10.30 13.86 12.07
CA GLN A 341 -10.58 12.54 11.48
C GLN A 341 -11.18 11.54 12.48
N ALA A 342 -11.11 11.82 13.79
CA ALA A 342 -11.49 10.90 14.85
C ALA A 342 -12.97 10.52 14.78
N SER A 343 -13.84 11.39 14.27
CA SER A 343 -15.27 11.10 14.10
C SER A 343 -15.50 9.89 13.19
N GLU A 344 -14.77 9.78 12.07
CA GLU A 344 -14.93 8.68 11.11
C GLU A 344 -14.39 7.34 11.65
N VAL A 345 -13.18 7.36 12.21
CA VAL A 345 -12.53 6.16 12.77
C VAL A 345 -13.24 5.68 14.04
N ALA A 346 -13.64 6.60 14.92
CA ALA A 346 -14.41 6.26 16.11
C ALA A 346 -15.81 5.74 15.75
N ASN A 347 -16.44 6.26 14.69
CA ASN A 347 -17.72 5.73 14.23
C ASN A 347 -17.61 4.28 13.76
N LEU A 348 -16.59 3.93 12.98
CA LEU A 348 -16.38 2.54 12.55
C LEU A 348 -16.08 1.61 13.73
N ASN A 349 -15.19 1.99 14.64
CA ASN A 349 -14.91 1.20 15.84
C ASN A 349 -16.12 1.11 16.80
N ARG A 350 -16.96 2.14 16.86
CA ARG A 350 -18.21 2.12 17.63
C ARG A 350 -19.23 1.15 17.03
N LEU A 351 -19.23 0.97 15.72
CA LEU A 351 -20.18 0.11 15.02
C LEU A 351 -19.69 -1.34 14.89
N PHE A 352 -18.40 -1.57 14.70
CA PHE A 352 -17.85 -2.89 14.33
C PHE A 352 -16.57 -3.29 15.07
N GLY A 353 -16.19 -2.56 16.14
CA GLY A 353 -14.90 -2.77 16.83
C GLY A 353 -14.79 -4.05 17.66
N ASP A 354 -15.90 -4.73 17.93
CA ASP A 354 -15.95 -6.02 18.63
C ASP A 354 -17.13 -6.88 18.11
N GLU A 355 -17.19 -8.14 18.53
CA GLU A 355 -18.20 -9.11 18.08
C GLU A 355 -19.63 -8.70 18.45
N GLU A 356 -19.84 -8.13 19.65
CA GLU A 356 -21.16 -7.71 20.12
C GLU A 356 -21.70 -6.54 19.28
N ARG A 357 -20.85 -5.55 19.03
CA ARG A 357 -21.16 -4.40 18.17
C ARG A 357 -21.35 -4.83 16.72
N PHE A 358 -20.49 -5.70 16.20
CA PHE A 358 -20.67 -6.26 14.87
C PHE A 358 -22.04 -6.91 14.73
N ASN A 359 -22.38 -7.81 15.66
CA ASN A 359 -23.67 -8.50 15.66
C ASN A 359 -24.82 -7.49 15.73
N SER A 360 -24.74 -6.49 16.60
CA SER A 360 -25.81 -5.48 16.77
C SER A 360 -26.01 -4.56 15.56
N ASN A 361 -24.98 -4.34 14.74
CA ASN A 361 -25.01 -3.35 13.65
C ASN A 361 -25.02 -3.95 12.23
N ILE A 362 -24.65 -5.22 12.06
CA ILE A 362 -24.51 -5.85 10.73
C ILE A 362 -25.84 -5.88 9.95
N GLN A 363 -26.98 -6.03 10.62
CA GLN A 363 -28.29 -6.02 9.97
C GLN A 363 -28.54 -4.69 9.23
N SER A 364 -28.34 -3.56 9.90
CA SER A 364 -28.54 -2.24 9.28
C SER A 364 -27.58 -1.99 8.10
N LEU A 365 -26.35 -2.52 8.17
CA LEU A 365 -25.41 -2.45 7.05
C LEU A 365 -25.92 -3.25 5.83
N LEU A 366 -26.49 -4.45 6.07
CA LEU A 366 -27.07 -5.28 5.00
C LEU A 366 -28.30 -4.62 4.38
N GLU A 367 -29.17 -4.01 5.20
CA GLU A 367 -30.35 -3.26 4.74
C GLU A 367 -29.92 -2.09 3.83
N LEU A 368 -28.97 -1.26 4.28
CA LEU A 368 -28.41 -0.16 3.49
C LEU A 368 -27.80 -0.65 2.18
N ARG A 369 -27.06 -1.77 2.21
CA ARG A 369 -26.46 -2.32 1.00
C ARG A 369 -27.52 -2.85 0.02
N LEU A 370 -28.59 -3.47 0.50
CA LEU A 370 -29.69 -3.93 -0.34
C LEU A 370 -30.46 -2.76 -0.97
N GLU A 371 -30.65 -1.65 -0.25
CA GLU A 371 -31.30 -0.44 -0.78
C GLU A 371 -30.54 0.20 -1.96
N GLN A 372 -29.21 0.06 -1.99
CA GLN A 372 -28.38 0.56 -3.09
C GLN A 372 -28.58 -0.22 -4.39
N VAL A 373 -29.09 -1.46 -4.32
CA VAL A 373 -29.29 -2.30 -5.51
C VAL A 373 -30.55 -1.87 -6.26
N ARG A 374 -30.37 -1.47 -7.53
CA ARG A 374 -31.45 -1.01 -8.43
C ARG A 374 -31.81 -2.11 -9.43
N GLY A 375 -33.06 -2.11 -9.90
CA GLY A 375 -33.51 -3.02 -10.98
C GLY A 375 -33.74 -4.47 -10.57
N VAL A 376 -33.86 -4.76 -9.27
CA VAL A 376 -34.07 -6.12 -8.74
C VAL A 376 -35.55 -6.53 -8.87
N ASP A 377 -35.78 -7.80 -9.18
CA ASP A 377 -37.12 -8.41 -9.10
C ASP A 377 -37.74 -8.22 -7.69
N PRO A 378 -38.97 -7.67 -7.59
CA PRO A 378 -39.58 -7.37 -6.29
C PRO A 378 -39.73 -8.59 -5.36
N LYS A 379 -39.98 -9.77 -5.93
CA LYS A 379 -40.17 -11.00 -5.15
C LYS A 379 -38.83 -11.53 -4.63
N LEU A 380 -37.79 -11.50 -5.45
CA LEU A 380 -36.42 -11.82 -5.03
C LEU A 380 -35.94 -10.86 -3.93
N LYS A 381 -36.12 -9.55 -4.14
CA LYS A 381 -35.78 -8.53 -3.14
C LYS A 381 -36.50 -8.79 -1.81
N SER A 382 -37.79 -9.10 -1.85
CA SER A 382 -38.56 -9.43 -0.64
C SER A 382 -38.03 -10.67 0.10
N HIS A 383 -37.53 -11.69 -0.61
CA HIS A 383 -36.90 -12.85 0.05
C HIS A 383 -35.60 -12.46 0.75
N VAL A 384 -34.77 -11.59 0.13
CA VAL A 384 -33.52 -11.11 0.74
C VAL A 384 -33.82 -10.17 1.93
N GLU A 385 -34.82 -9.31 1.85
CA GLU A 385 -35.26 -8.47 2.98
C GLU A 385 -35.69 -9.31 4.19
N LYS A 386 -36.43 -10.42 3.95
CA LYS A 386 -36.80 -11.36 5.01
C LYS A 386 -35.59 -12.09 5.59
N ALA A 387 -34.66 -12.52 4.73
CA ALA A 387 -33.41 -13.12 5.17
C ALA A 387 -32.59 -12.19 6.08
N ILE A 388 -32.50 -10.91 5.74
CA ILE A 388 -31.79 -9.91 6.55
C ILE A 388 -32.53 -9.65 7.87
N ARG A 389 -33.86 -9.55 7.84
CA ARG A 389 -34.68 -9.35 9.04
C ARG A 389 -34.56 -10.52 10.01
N ASP A 390 -34.55 -11.74 9.49
CA ASP A 390 -34.48 -12.98 10.28
C ASP A 390 -33.03 -13.32 10.71
N LEU A 391 -32.07 -12.43 10.45
CA LEU A 391 -30.69 -12.55 10.94
C LEU A 391 -30.62 -12.51 12.47
N GLN A 392 -31.55 -11.78 13.10
CA GLN A 392 -31.69 -11.71 14.54
C GLN A 392 -33.15 -11.97 14.96
N PRO A 393 -33.39 -12.65 16.09
CA PRO A 393 -32.42 -13.06 17.11
C PRO A 393 -31.68 -14.38 16.84
N ASP A 394 -32.10 -15.17 15.86
CA ASP A 394 -31.53 -16.50 15.56
C ASP A 394 -31.04 -16.55 14.10
N PRO A 395 -29.71 -16.50 13.85
CA PRO A 395 -29.14 -16.47 12.51
C PRO A 395 -29.49 -17.69 11.65
N ALA A 396 -29.89 -18.81 12.25
CA ALA A 396 -30.32 -19.98 11.50
C ALA A 396 -31.60 -19.70 10.69
N ASN A 397 -32.47 -18.79 11.16
CA ASN A 397 -33.71 -18.45 10.45
C ASN A 397 -33.44 -17.65 9.17
N SER A 398 -32.39 -16.83 9.15
CA SER A 398 -31.93 -16.15 7.94
C SER A 398 -31.59 -17.15 6.83
N VAL A 399 -30.80 -18.18 7.16
CA VAL A 399 -30.28 -19.17 6.21
C VAL A 399 -31.40 -20.02 5.58
N VAL A 400 -32.55 -20.18 6.24
CA VAL A 400 -33.72 -20.90 5.69
C VAL A 400 -34.20 -20.28 4.37
N TRP A 401 -34.00 -18.97 4.18
CA TRP A 401 -34.38 -18.28 2.95
C TRP A 401 -33.50 -18.59 1.74
N ALA A 402 -32.33 -19.21 1.94
CA ALA A 402 -31.37 -19.48 0.87
C ALA A 402 -31.98 -20.25 -0.30
N ARG A 403 -32.80 -21.25 -0.01
CA ARG A 403 -33.52 -22.03 -1.03
C ARG A 403 -34.52 -21.18 -1.80
N SER A 404 -35.35 -20.40 -1.11
CA SER A 404 -36.36 -19.54 -1.73
C SER A 404 -35.72 -18.44 -2.61
N ILE A 405 -34.55 -17.95 -2.23
CA ILE A 405 -33.76 -16.99 -3.00
C ILE A 405 -33.18 -17.67 -4.25
N ALA A 406 -32.52 -18.82 -4.10
CA ALA A 406 -31.92 -19.57 -5.20
C ALA A 406 -32.98 -20.05 -6.22
N GLU A 407 -34.12 -20.56 -5.74
CA GLU A 407 -35.21 -21.00 -6.61
C GLU A 407 -35.81 -19.84 -7.42
N ARG A 408 -36.02 -18.68 -6.80
CA ARG A 408 -36.52 -17.49 -7.51
C ARG A 408 -35.50 -16.97 -8.51
N ALA A 409 -34.22 -16.95 -8.16
CA ALA A 409 -33.15 -16.58 -9.07
C ALA A 409 -33.09 -17.50 -10.30
N LEU A 410 -33.18 -18.82 -10.10
CA LEU A 410 -33.24 -19.78 -11.19
C LEU A 410 -34.45 -19.53 -12.09
N ASP A 411 -35.63 -19.26 -11.53
CA ASP A 411 -36.81 -18.95 -12.35
C ASP A 411 -36.60 -17.72 -13.24
N LEU A 412 -36.04 -16.64 -12.68
CA LEU A 412 -35.73 -15.41 -13.45
C LEU A 412 -34.72 -15.65 -14.57
N ILE A 413 -33.68 -16.44 -14.27
CA ILE A 413 -32.65 -16.83 -15.24
C ILE A 413 -33.28 -17.61 -16.39
N TRP A 414 -34.07 -18.63 -16.09
CA TRP A 414 -34.65 -19.48 -17.13
C TRP A 414 -35.72 -18.77 -17.95
N ASP A 415 -36.49 -17.86 -17.34
CA ASP A 415 -37.44 -17.02 -18.06
C ASP A 415 -36.74 -16.12 -19.09
N ALA A 416 -35.52 -15.66 -18.80
CA ALA A 416 -34.71 -14.85 -19.72
C ALA A 416 -34.02 -15.69 -20.80
N GLU A 417 -33.34 -16.78 -20.41
CA GLU A 417 -32.53 -17.61 -21.32
C GLU A 417 -33.39 -18.41 -22.31
N LEU A 418 -34.56 -18.92 -21.90
CA LEU A 418 -35.37 -19.80 -22.75
C LEU A 418 -36.38 -19.06 -23.66
N LYS A 419 -36.54 -17.73 -23.46
CA LYS A 419 -37.53 -16.86 -24.12
C LYS A 419 -38.97 -17.46 -24.12
N GLN A 420 -39.98 -16.75 -24.64
CA GLN A 420 -41.36 -17.27 -24.67
C GLN A 420 -41.49 -18.42 -25.68
N GLY A 421 -41.14 -19.64 -25.27
CA GLY A 421 -41.22 -20.82 -26.13
C GLY A 421 -40.69 -22.13 -25.53
N LYS A 422 -39.82 -22.08 -24.51
CA LYS A 422 -39.18 -23.28 -23.91
C LYS A 422 -38.48 -24.19 -24.93
N SER A 423 -38.06 -23.66 -26.08
CA SER A 423 -37.22 -24.35 -27.05
C SER A 423 -35.75 -24.07 -26.75
N LEU A 424 -34.89 -25.07 -26.93
CA LEU A 424 -33.46 -24.94 -26.68
C LEU A 424 -32.81 -23.99 -27.70
N PRO A 425 -31.97 -23.04 -27.26
CA PRO A 425 -31.11 -22.31 -28.17
C PRO A 425 -30.17 -23.29 -28.90
N GLU A 426 -30.07 -23.19 -30.24
CA GLU A 426 -29.18 -24.05 -31.06
C GLU A 426 -27.72 -24.02 -30.57
N ALA A 427 -27.28 -22.86 -30.05
CA ALA A 427 -25.93 -22.70 -29.50
C ALA A 427 -25.61 -23.68 -28.36
N TRP A 428 -26.61 -24.20 -27.65
CA TRP A 428 -26.42 -25.08 -26.49
C TRP A 428 -26.17 -26.54 -26.90
N GLU A 429 -26.42 -26.92 -28.16
CA GLU A 429 -26.08 -28.24 -28.68
C GLU A 429 -24.57 -28.49 -28.66
N SER A 430 -23.77 -27.43 -28.86
CA SER A 430 -22.30 -27.48 -28.84
C SER A 430 -21.69 -27.85 -27.48
N VAL A 431 -22.47 -27.71 -26.40
CA VAL A 431 -22.04 -27.98 -25.01
C VAL A 431 -22.62 -29.32 -24.50
N GLY A 432 -23.28 -30.10 -25.36
CA GLY A 432 -23.71 -31.47 -25.04
C GLY A 432 -24.75 -31.56 -23.92
N ILE A 433 -25.63 -30.56 -23.80
CA ILE A 433 -26.60 -30.48 -22.69
C ILE A 433 -27.78 -31.42 -22.94
N GLU A 434 -27.84 -32.52 -22.19
CA GLU A 434 -28.97 -33.45 -22.22
C GLU A 434 -30.14 -32.94 -21.36
N PHE A 435 -31.22 -32.50 -22.01
CA PHE A 435 -32.52 -32.31 -21.35
C PHE A 435 -33.25 -33.65 -21.24
N ASP A 436 -34.14 -33.78 -20.25
CA ASP A 436 -34.87 -35.03 -19.96
C ASP A 436 -35.53 -35.59 -21.25
N GLU A 437 -35.26 -36.86 -21.56
CA GLU A 437 -35.40 -37.56 -22.86
C GLU A 437 -36.81 -37.56 -23.50
N ARG A 438 -37.80 -36.89 -22.89
CA ARG A 438 -39.21 -36.91 -23.33
C ARG A 438 -39.78 -35.56 -23.75
N GLY A 439 -38.94 -34.55 -24.05
CA GLY A 439 -39.42 -33.40 -24.82
C GLY A 439 -38.73 -32.05 -24.61
N GLY A 440 -37.40 -32.01 -24.44
CA GLY A 440 -36.63 -30.75 -24.46
C GLY A 440 -37.00 -29.77 -23.35
N ARG A 441 -37.52 -30.26 -22.22
CA ARG A 441 -37.96 -29.42 -21.08
C ARG A 441 -36.89 -29.38 -20.00
N LEU A 442 -36.69 -28.19 -19.43
CA LEU A 442 -35.81 -27.96 -18.28
C LEU A 442 -36.07 -28.99 -17.16
N PRO A 443 -35.02 -29.66 -16.62
CA PRO A 443 -35.20 -30.66 -15.58
C PRO A 443 -35.85 -30.04 -14.34
N LYS A 444 -36.74 -30.80 -13.68
CA LYS A 444 -37.43 -30.33 -12.46
C LYS A 444 -36.47 -30.18 -11.27
N GLY A 445 -35.35 -30.89 -11.26
CA GLY A 445 -34.36 -30.84 -10.18
C GLY A 445 -33.51 -29.57 -10.26
N ARG A 446 -33.60 -28.69 -9.27
CA ARG A 446 -32.82 -27.43 -9.21
C ARG A 446 -31.30 -27.66 -9.21
N GLY A 447 -30.82 -28.72 -8.56
CA GLY A 447 -29.41 -29.11 -8.65
C GLY A 447 -28.94 -29.42 -10.08
N ARG A 448 -29.80 -30.07 -10.89
CA ARG A 448 -29.51 -30.30 -12.31
C ARG A 448 -29.54 -29.00 -13.12
N GLN A 449 -30.44 -28.08 -12.79
CA GLN A 449 -30.46 -26.74 -13.39
C GLN A 449 -29.17 -25.96 -13.10
N CYS A 450 -28.63 -26.02 -11.89
CA CYS A 450 -27.32 -25.44 -11.58
C CYS A 450 -26.19 -26.09 -12.39
N GLY A 451 -26.27 -27.41 -12.65
CA GLY A 451 -25.35 -28.13 -13.53
C GLY A 451 -25.38 -27.60 -14.97
N ILE A 452 -26.57 -27.39 -15.51
CA ILE A 452 -26.77 -26.78 -16.85
C ILE A 452 -26.20 -25.35 -16.87
N LEU A 453 -26.49 -24.54 -15.84
CA LEU A 453 -25.93 -23.18 -15.73
C LEU A 453 -24.41 -23.16 -15.72
N ARG A 454 -23.77 -24.14 -15.06
CA ARG A 454 -22.32 -24.27 -15.04
C ARG A 454 -21.76 -24.44 -16.46
N GLN A 455 -22.43 -25.26 -17.27
CA GLN A 455 -22.04 -25.57 -18.64
C GLN A 455 -22.24 -24.37 -19.57
N ILE A 456 -23.42 -23.75 -19.56
CA ILE A 456 -23.72 -22.63 -20.48
C ILE A 456 -22.93 -21.35 -20.17
N THR A 457 -22.49 -21.17 -18.91
CA THR A 457 -21.65 -20.03 -18.51
C THR A 457 -20.15 -20.25 -18.75
N GLY A 458 -19.78 -21.30 -19.51
CA GLY A 458 -18.40 -21.60 -19.90
C GLY A 458 -17.63 -22.42 -18.86
N THR A 459 -16.78 -23.33 -19.34
CA THR A 459 -15.89 -24.20 -18.56
C THR A 459 -14.55 -24.35 -19.28
N ASP A 460 -13.55 -25.00 -18.68
CA ASP A 460 -12.27 -25.26 -19.36
C ASP A 460 -12.43 -26.11 -20.64
N GLU A 461 -13.56 -26.84 -20.75
CA GLU A 461 -13.87 -27.75 -21.86
C GLU A 461 -14.81 -27.11 -22.91
N HIS A 462 -15.49 -26.01 -22.59
CA HIS A 462 -16.55 -25.45 -23.43
C HIS A 462 -16.64 -23.92 -23.32
N ASP A 463 -16.81 -23.27 -24.47
CA ASP A 463 -17.04 -21.83 -24.55
C ASP A 463 -18.39 -21.41 -23.93
N LEU A 464 -18.50 -20.13 -23.57
CA LEU A 464 -19.71 -19.55 -23.02
C LEU A 464 -20.80 -19.44 -24.09
N VAL A 465 -21.98 -20.00 -23.81
CA VAL A 465 -23.14 -20.00 -24.72
C VAL A 465 -24.41 -19.39 -24.09
N SER A 466 -24.33 -18.88 -22.85
CA SER A 466 -25.44 -18.17 -22.20
C SER A 466 -25.64 -16.77 -22.79
N GLU A 467 -26.89 -16.41 -23.08
CA GLU A 467 -27.21 -15.13 -23.69
C GLU A 467 -27.27 -14.00 -22.64
N TYR A 468 -27.64 -14.30 -21.40
CA TYR A 468 -27.82 -13.29 -20.35
C TYR A 468 -26.89 -13.55 -19.15
N VAL A 469 -26.88 -14.77 -18.64
CA VAL A 469 -26.25 -15.09 -17.35
C VAL A 469 -24.73 -15.15 -17.44
N THR A 470 -24.05 -14.56 -16.47
CA THR A 470 -22.60 -14.61 -16.32
C THR A 470 -22.12 -15.75 -15.42
N LYS A 471 -20.83 -16.12 -15.53
CA LYS A 471 -20.18 -17.08 -14.61
C LYS A 471 -20.28 -16.66 -13.13
N PRO A 472 -20.03 -15.38 -12.74
CA PRO A 472 -20.27 -14.92 -11.38
C PRO A 472 -21.70 -15.13 -10.88
N THR A 473 -22.71 -14.88 -11.70
CA THR A 473 -24.12 -15.11 -11.34
C THR A 473 -24.38 -16.58 -11.07
N TYR A 474 -23.87 -17.49 -11.92
CA TYR A 474 -23.92 -18.92 -11.65
C TYR A 474 -23.28 -19.30 -10.31
N LEU A 475 -22.07 -18.79 -10.02
CA LEU A 475 -21.36 -19.10 -8.77
C LEU A 475 -22.18 -18.69 -7.54
N LEU A 476 -22.81 -17.51 -7.58
CA LEU A 476 -23.68 -17.02 -6.51
C LEU A 476 -24.93 -17.90 -6.35
N VAL A 477 -25.62 -18.26 -7.44
CA VAL A 477 -26.78 -19.16 -7.39
C VAL A 477 -26.40 -20.53 -6.83
N ASN A 478 -25.28 -21.10 -7.29
CA ASN A 478 -24.78 -22.39 -6.84
C ASN A 478 -24.39 -22.38 -5.35
N HIS A 479 -23.75 -21.29 -4.90
CA HIS A 479 -23.44 -21.08 -3.49
C HIS A 479 -24.71 -21.04 -2.64
N LEU A 480 -25.70 -20.20 -2.99
CA LEU A 480 -26.95 -20.09 -2.24
C LEU A 480 -27.78 -21.38 -2.25
N HIS A 481 -27.78 -22.12 -3.36
CA HIS A 481 -28.41 -23.44 -3.44
C HIS A 481 -27.73 -24.44 -2.48
N SER A 482 -26.40 -24.41 -2.40
CA SER A 482 -25.62 -25.27 -1.48
C SER A 482 -25.88 -24.91 -0.01
N VAL A 483 -25.94 -23.61 0.31
CA VAL A 483 -26.31 -23.10 1.64
C VAL A 483 -27.75 -23.51 1.99
N GLY A 484 -28.66 -23.50 1.02
CA GLY A 484 -30.04 -23.98 1.21
C GLY A 484 -30.12 -25.46 1.60
N ASN A 485 -29.21 -26.30 1.11
CA ASN A 485 -29.12 -27.70 1.54
C ASN A 485 -28.61 -27.82 2.99
N PHE A 486 -27.65 -26.98 3.39
CA PHE A 486 -27.15 -26.92 4.77
C PHE A 486 -28.24 -26.51 5.77
N GLY A 487 -29.06 -25.50 5.45
CA GLY A 487 -30.13 -25.02 6.34
C GLY A 487 -31.23 -26.04 6.66
N GLN A 488 -31.33 -27.15 5.90
CA GLN A 488 -32.29 -28.23 6.14
C GLN A 488 -31.78 -29.30 7.11
N HIS A 489 -30.46 -29.40 7.29
CA HIS A 489 -29.81 -30.32 8.23
C HIS A 489 -29.41 -29.59 9.51
N LYS A 490 -30.41 -29.12 10.26
CA LYS A 490 -30.23 -28.39 11.54
C LYS A 490 -29.43 -29.15 12.61
N GLU A 491 -29.13 -30.44 12.40
CA GLU A 491 -28.45 -31.31 13.36
C GLU A 491 -26.90 -31.23 13.32
N GLU A 492 -26.28 -30.59 12.32
CA GLU A 492 -24.80 -30.62 12.14
C GLU A 492 -24.05 -29.29 12.40
N GLY A 493 -24.72 -28.22 12.83
CA GLY A 493 -24.03 -27.00 13.27
C GLY A 493 -24.93 -25.78 13.45
N THR A 494 -24.58 -24.89 14.38
CA THR A 494 -25.28 -23.62 14.60
C THR A 494 -24.77 -22.56 13.63
N ALA A 495 -25.68 -21.95 12.85
CA ALA A 495 -25.32 -20.80 12.02
C ALA A 495 -24.95 -19.62 12.94
N THR A 496 -23.73 -19.12 12.83
CA THR A 496 -23.30 -17.90 13.55
C THR A 496 -23.75 -16.65 12.79
N VAL A 497 -23.82 -15.51 13.48
CA VAL A 497 -24.15 -14.22 12.85
C VAL A 497 -23.22 -13.90 11.67
N PRO A 498 -21.88 -14.09 11.73
CA PRO A 498 -21.01 -13.88 10.58
C PRO A 498 -21.33 -14.78 9.38
N ILE A 499 -21.69 -16.06 9.60
CA ILE A 499 -22.06 -16.98 8.53
C ILE A 499 -23.35 -16.52 7.85
N ALA A 500 -24.38 -16.19 8.63
CA ALA A 500 -25.66 -15.72 8.11
C ALA A 500 -25.52 -14.35 7.41
N ALA A 501 -24.67 -13.45 7.93
CA ALA A 501 -24.36 -12.18 7.29
C ALA A 501 -23.64 -12.36 5.95
N SER A 502 -22.69 -13.31 5.85
CA SER A 502 -22.01 -13.68 4.60
C SER A 502 -23.00 -14.24 3.55
N PHE A 503 -23.93 -15.07 3.99
CA PHE A 503 -25.04 -15.54 3.17
C PHE A 503 -25.91 -14.37 2.65
N CYS A 504 -26.31 -13.44 3.53
CA CYS A 504 -27.08 -12.26 3.15
C CYS A 504 -26.33 -11.37 2.14
N LEU A 505 -25.03 -11.14 2.33
CA LEU A 505 -24.21 -10.41 1.35
C LEU A 505 -24.19 -11.12 0.00
N SER A 506 -24.02 -12.43 -0.02
CA SER A 506 -24.05 -13.23 -1.26
C SER A 506 -25.41 -13.13 -1.96
N ALA A 507 -26.51 -13.11 -1.21
CA ALA A 507 -27.85 -12.91 -1.74
C ALA A 507 -28.05 -11.50 -2.32
N ILE A 508 -27.51 -10.46 -1.68
CA ILE A 508 -27.52 -9.09 -2.20
C ILE A 508 -26.69 -9.00 -3.50
N SER A 509 -25.50 -9.60 -3.52
CA SER A 509 -24.66 -9.67 -4.73
C SER A 509 -25.33 -10.43 -5.87
N LEU A 510 -26.16 -11.44 -5.56
CA LEU A 510 -26.97 -12.12 -6.57
C LEU A 510 -28.05 -11.19 -7.15
N CYS A 511 -28.75 -10.42 -6.31
CA CYS A 511 -29.71 -9.42 -6.78
C CYS A 511 -29.05 -8.40 -7.73
N GLU A 512 -27.87 -7.90 -7.37
CA GLU A 512 -27.09 -6.97 -8.19
C GLU A 512 -26.66 -7.60 -9.52
N SER A 513 -26.18 -8.86 -9.46
CA SER A 513 -25.73 -9.56 -10.66
C SER A 513 -26.89 -9.89 -11.60
N LEU A 514 -28.04 -10.32 -11.09
CA LEU A 514 -29.24 -10.56 -11.91
C LEU A 514 -29.80 -9.26 -12.50
N ALA A 515 -29.84 -8.17 -11.73
CA ALA A 515 -30.32 -6.90 -12.24
C ALA A 515 -29.47 -6.38 -13.40
N ARG A 516 -28.15 -6.63 -13.37
CA ARG A 516 -27.23 -6.31 -14.46
C ARG A 516 -27.38 -7.28 -15.63
N ASP A 517 -27.29 -8.57 -15.37
CA ASP A 517 -27.22 -9.63 -16.38
C ASP A 517 -28.54 -9.77 -17.17
N LEU A 518 -29.69 -9.53 -16.53
CA LEU A 518 -31.00 -9.64 -17.18
C LEU A 518 -31.46 -8.34 -17.85
N ALA A 519 -30.75 -7.23 -17.67
CA ALA A 519 -31.15 -5.93 -18.25
C ALA A 519 -30.99 -5.89 -19.77
N LYS A 520 -29.99 -6.59 -20.32
CA LYS A 520 -29.71 -6.67 -21.75
C LYS A 520 -29.06 -8.02 -22.10
N PRO A 521 -29.36 -8.61 -23.27
CA PRO A 521 -28.60 -9.75 -23.77
C PRO A 521 -27.14 -9.36 -23.98
N ARG A 522 -26.24 -10.33 -23.83
CA ARG A 522 -24.81 -10.16 -24.05
C ARG A 522 -24.51 -10.19 -25.54
N ASP A 523 -23.62 -9.31 -25.99
CA ASP A 523 -23.06 -9.38 -27.34
C ASP A 523 -22.15 -10.61 -27.40
N THR A 524 -22.62 -11.71 -28.00
CA THR A 524 -21.87 -12.96 -28.17
C THR A 524 -20.90 -12.93 -29.36
N THR A 525 -20.55 -11.74 -29.88
CA THR A 525 -19.51 -11.56 -30.89
C THR A 525 -18.21 -11.05 -30.28
N THR A 526 -17.40 -11.98 -29.79
CA THR A 526 -15.93 -11.91 -29.78
C THR A 526 -15.36 -13.30 -29.84
#